data_AF-A0A942V0D2-F1
#
_entry.id   AF-A0A942V0D2-F1
#
_cell.length_a   1.000
_cell.length_b   1.000
_cell.length_c   1.000
_cell.angle_alpha   90.00
_cell.angle_beta   90.00
_cell.angle_gamma   90.00
#
_symmetry.space_group_name_H-M   'P 1'
#
loop_
_entity.id
_entity.type
_entity.pdbx_description
1 polymer ?
#
loop_
_entity_poly.entity_id
_entity_poly.type
_entity_poly.pdbx_seq_one_letter_code
_entity_poly.pdbx_strand_id
1 'polypeptide(L)'
;MRKIIYLGLSFLLLATLITLHILGSKERVGYLSDFEMIEGSKSNYIYNFRIRYYDKVFRNSDIYGVYLITNSLPEYIKEIKMNELGSPFGIIISDKIIEEEKIDNIKYILRLKIILVFILLAIVLYSLVFFEFTRIDLFNLLKLFIRKLKLINIKNKFGVILILFLCFLIMPNIIYKIFYDSFDHTNYENRTLASKPILVLTNINEYPKKYEEYFNDYLPFRNELVKLKNLNDIKAFNNLVHKDLILGKEKMNNIGKDYININNIFLQRIDNAENTPSLAQLASLRNSKLYKYDTEYIISNYTKYKYKLLTNYRWEYISCESDSKDNTSIVMIRDSFADNIFDYMSTRFSKTSYIIANGDSYSISNIIKTNPNIVIYLSVERYFKHRILYEYMTLFNR
;
A
#
# COMPACT_ATOMS: atom_id res chain seq x y z
N MET A 1 -36.43 -4.69 26.29
CA MET A 1 -35.32 -3.74 26.03
C MET A 1 -34.44 -4.14 24.85
N ARG A 2 -33.78 -5.30 24.84
CA ARG A 2 -32.91 -5.72 23.71
C ARG A 2 -33.61 -5.79 22.34
N LYS A 3 -34.84 -6.30 22.29
CA LYS A 3 -35.67 -6.32 21.07
C LYS A 3 -35.89 -4.93 20.45
N ILE A 4 -36.13 -3.93 21.30
CA ILE A 4 -36.33 -2.53 20.88
C ILE A 4 -35.01 -1.93 20.36
N ILE A 5 -33.87 -2.33 20.94
CA ILE A 5 -32.55 -1.88 20.49
C ILE A 5 -32.22 -2.44 19.10
N TYR A 6 -32.40 -3.73 18.85
CA TYR A 6 -32.14 -4.32 17.52
C TYR A 6 -33.08 -3.77 16.45
N LEU A 7 -34.37 -3.60 16.78
CA LEU A 7 -35.34 -2.98 15.89
C LEU A 7 -34.96 -1.52 15.59
N GLY A 8 -34.53 -0.77 16.61
CA GLY A 8 -34.05 0.60 16.47
C GLY A 8 -32.77 0.70 15.62
N LEU A 9 -31.83 -0.23 15.78
CA LEU A 9 -30.61 -0.31 14.96
C LEU A 9 -30.92 -0.65 13.50
N SER A 10 -31.87 -1.56 13.25
CA SER A 10 -32.33 -1.88 11.89
C SER A 10 -32.99 -0.67 11.22
N PHE A 11 -33.84 0.05 11.96
CA PHE A 11 -34.45 1.29 11.46
C PHE A 11 -33.41 2.38 11.19
N LEU A 12 -32.42 2.53 12.08
CA LEU A 12 -31.31 3.47 11.89
C LEU A 12 -30.48 3.12 10.65
N LEU A 13 -30.21 1.83 10.41
CA LEU A 13 -29.49 1.36 9.23
C LEU A 13 -30.26 1.67 7.94
N LEU A 14 -31.58 1.45 7.94
CA LEU A 14 -32.44 1.78 6.81
C LEU A 14 -32.47 3.30 6.55
N ALA A 15 -32.58 4.11 7.61
CA ALA A 15 -32.52 5.57 7.50
C ALA A 15 -31.16 6.03 6.95
N THR A 16 -30.06 5.39 7.36
CA THR A 16 -28.72 5.66 6.85
C THR A 16 -28.61 5.33 5.36
N LEU A 17 -29.19 4.22 4.92
CA LEU A 17 -29.26 3.84 3.50
C LEU A 17 -30.03 4.86 2.67
N ILE A 18 -31.19 5.29 3.15
CA ILE A 18 -32.03 6.28 2.48
C ILE A 18 -31.29 7.62 2.39
N THR A 19 -30.67 8.07 3.48
CA THR A 19 -29.91 9.33 3.49
C THR A 19 -28.72 9.27 2.54
N LEU A 20 -27.96 8.18 2.50
CA LEU A 20 -26.89 7.98 1.53
C LEU A 20 -27.41 7.97 0.09
N HIS A 21 -28.52 7.28 -0.18
CA HIS A 21 -29.13 7.29 -1.51
C HIS A 21 -29.52 8.72 -1.95
N ILE A 22 -30.18 9.49 -1.09
CA ILE A 22 -30.55 10.88 -1.36
C ILE A 22 -29.30 11.75 -1.58
N LEU A 23 -28.29 11.64 -0.73
CA LEU A 23 -27.07 12.42 -0.83
C LEU A 23 -26.28 12.09 -2.10
N GLY A 24 -26.18 10.81 -2.46
CA GLY A 24 -25.51 10.37 -3.68
C GLY A 24 -26.18 10.90 -4.94
N SER A 25 -27.51 10.96 -4.94
CA SER A 25 -28.31 11.36 -6.10
C SER A 25 -28.26 12.87 -6.42
N LYS A 26 -27.65 13.69 -5.55
CA LYS A 26 -27.41 15.10 -5.84
C LYS A 26 -26.38 15.28 -6.95
N GLU A 27 -26.69 16.14 -7.92
CA GLU A 27 -25.75 16.55 -8.96
C GLU A 27 -24.54 17.27 -8.36
N ARG A 28 -23.37 16.95 -8.88
CA ARG A 28 -22.09 17.55 -8.50
C ARG A 28 -21.24 17.81 -9.73
N VAL A 29 -20.20 18.61 -9.54
CA VAL A 29 -19.26 18.98 -10.59
C VAL A 29 -17.90 18.36 -10.29
N GLY A 30 -17.30 17.76 -11.31
CA GLY A 30 -15.95 17.21 -11.32
C GLY A 30 -15.26 17.54 -12.64
N TYR A 31 -14.24 16.78 -12.97
CA TYR A 31 -13.47 16.97 -14.20
C TYR A 31 -12.98 15.62 -14.73
N LEU A 32 -12.74 15.54 -16.02
CA LEU A 32 -12.14 14.38 -16.67
C LEU A 32 -10.64 14.64 -16.82
N SER A 33 -9.82 13.65 -16.54
CA SER A 33 -8.37 13.72 -16.67
C SER A 33 -7.81 12.35 -17.07
N ASP A 34 -6.48 12.25 -17.08
CA ASP A 34 -5.76 10.99 -17.35
C ASP A 34 -6.08 10.47 -18.77
N PHE A 35 -6.05 11.37 -19.76
CA PHE A 35 -6.36 11.04 -21.13
C PHE A 35 -5.22 10.24 -21.77
N GLU A 36 -5.54 9.04 -22.26
CA GLU A 36 -4.60 8.22 -23.03
C GLU A 36 -5.23 7.88 -24.38
N MET A 37 -4.60 8.33 -25.47
CA MET A 37 -5.11 8.07 -26.82
C MET A 37 -5.00 6.58 -27.16
N ILE A 38 -6.13 5.97 -27.53
CA ILE A 38 -6.19 4.58 -28.00
C ILE A 38 -6.01 4.54 -29.52
N GLU A 39 -6.78 5.35 -30.23
CA GLU A 39 -6.82 5.37 -31.69
C GLU A 39 -7.17 6.78 -32.19
N GLY A 40 -6.55 7.20 -33.29
CA GLY A 40 -6.80 8.48 -33.92
C GLY A 40 -7.04 8.32 -35.42
N SER A 41 -8.14 8.88 -35.91
CA SER A 41 -8.44 9.02 -37.34
C SER A 41 -8.54 10.50 -37.71
N LYS A 42 -8.69 10.83 -39.00
CA LYS A 42 -8.81 12.24 -39.44
C LYS A 42 -10.00 13.01 -38.85
N SER A 43 -11.01 12.31 -38.30
CA SER A 43 -12.27 12.93 -37.85
C SER A 43 -12.76 12.49 -36.47
N ASN A 44 -12.14 11.45 -35.88
CA ASN A 44 -12.48 10.92 -34.56
C ASN A 44 -11.22 10.45 -33.84
N TYR A 45 -11.12 10.81 -32.56
CA TYR A 45 -10.05 10.43 -31.65
C TYR A 45 -10.66 9.74 -30.43
N ILE A 46 -10.13 8.56 -30.11
CA ILE A 46 -10.61 7.72 -29.01
C ILE A 46 -9.61 7.82 -27.86
N TYR A 47 -10.08 8.20 -26.68
CA TYR A 47 -9.27 8.32 -25.48
C TYR A 47 -9.84 7.49 -24.33
N ASN A 48 -8.97 6.84 -23.58
CA ASN A 48 -9.29 6.48 -22.20
C ASN A 48 -9.36 7.76 -21.35
N PHE A 49 -10.21 7.76 -20.32
CA PHE A 49 -10.25 8.83 -19.35
C PHE A 49 -10.58 8.31 -17.96
N ARG A 50 -10.35 9.16 -16.96
CA ARG A 50 -10.83 8.98 -15.59
C ARG A 50 -11.58 10.22 -15.10
N ILE A 51 -12.75 10.03 -14.49
CA ILE A 51 -13.42 11.13 -13.76
C ILE A 51 -12.74 11.35 -12.39
N ARG A 52 -12.48 12.62 -12.10
CA ARG A 52 -11.96 13.16 -10.85
C ARG A 52 -12.96 14.14 -10.24
N TYR A 53 -12.72 14.47 -8.96
CA TYR A 53 -13.69 15.14 -8.10
C TYR A 53 -13.05 16.31 -7.36
N TYR A 54 -13.78 17.41 -7.25
CA TYR A 54 -13.42 18.50 -6.33
C TYR A 54 -13.73 18.15 -4.87
N ASP A 55 -14.80 17.39 -4.65
CA ASP A 55 -15.24 16.94 -3.34
C ASP A 55 -14.41 15.73 -2.86
N LYS A 56 -14.00 15.75 -1.58
CA LYS A 56 -13.24 14.65 -0.96
C LYS A 56 -14.12 13.52 -0.44
N VAL A 57 -15.39 13.80 -0.17
CA VAL A 57 -16.36 12.88 0.43
C VAL A 57 -17.20 12.23 -0.66
N PHE A 58 -17.78 13.03 -1.56
CA PHE A 58 -18.72 12.54 -2.57
C PHE A 58 -18.02 12.21 -3.90
N ARG A 59 -17.41 11.03 -3.91
CA ARG A 59 -16.67 10.46 -5.05
C ARG A 59 -16.91 8.96 -5.20
N ASN A 60 -16.50 8.41 -6.35
CA ASN A 60 -16.42 6.96 -6.52
C ASN A 60 -15.61 6.31 -5.38
N SER A 61 -16.15 5.26 -4.80
CA SER A 61 -15.63 4.57 -3.62
C SER A 61 -16.20 3.16 -3.53
N ASP A 62 -15.94 2.45 -2.45
CA ASP A 62 -16.58 1.16 -2.17
C ASP A 62 -18.09 1.30 -1.93
N ILE A 63 -18.56 2.49 -1.54
CA ILE A 63 -19.97 2.78 -1.30
C ILE A 63 -20.67 3.20 -2.59
N TYR A 64 -20.06 4.10 -3.36
CA TYR A 64 -20.68 4.73 -4.52
C TYR A 64 -20.03 4.35 -5.85
N GLY A 65 -20.86 3.99 -6.82
CA GLY A 65 -20.53 4.11 -8.24
C GLY A 65 -20.80 5.53 -8.74
N VAL A 66 -20.03 5.97 -9.74
CA VAL A 66 -20.16 7.30 -10.36
C VAL A 66 -20.84 7.20 -11.72
N TYR A 67 -21.72 8.16 -12.02
CA TYR A 67 -22.48 8.21 -13.26
C TYR A 67 -22.45 9.64 -13.81
N LEU A 68 -21.94 9.79 -15.02
CA LEU A 68 -21.85 11.08 -15.69
C LEU A 68 -23.22 11.55 -16.17
N ILE A 69 -23.44 12.85 -16.12
CA ILE A 69 -24.56 13.52 -16.79
C ILE A 69 -24.03 14.01 -18.14
N THR A 70 -24.36 13.29 -19.20
CA THR A 70 -23.81 13.50 -20.55
C THR A 70 -24.07 14.89 -21.13
N ASN A 71 -25.11 15.58 -20.66
CA ASN A 71 -25.49 16.92 -21.14
C ASN A 71 -24.52 18.03 -20.66
N SER A 72 -23.49 17.69 -19.89
CA SER A 72 -22.48 18.64 -19.39
C SER A 72 -21.16 18.59 -20.17
N LEU A 73 -21.08 17.76 -21.21
CA LEU A 73 -19.86 17.56 -21.98
C LEU A 73 -19.68 18.69 -23.02
N PRO A 74 -18.44 19.08 -23.34
CA PRO A 74 -18.15 19.96 -24.45
C PRO A 74 -18.67 19.41 -25.79
N GLU A 75 -19.02 20.30 -26.73
CA GLU A 75 -19.61 19.94 -28.03
C GLU A 75 -18.72 19.02 -28.88
N TYR A 76 -17.39 19.10 -28.71
CA TYR A 76 -16.43 18.25 -29.43
C TYR A 76 -16.43 16.79 -28.97
N ILE A 77 -17.04 16.48 -27.81
CA ILE A 77 -17.21 15.11 -27.32
C ILE A 77 -18.48 14.52 -27.94
N LYS A 78 -18.30 13.62 -28.90
CA LYS A 78 -19.40 12.94 -29.62
C LYS A 78 -20.04 11.84 -28.77
N GLU A 79 -19.21 11.05 -28.09
CA GLU A 79 -19.68 9.92 -27.29
C GLU A 79 -18.80 9.74 -26.06
N ILE A 80 -19.43 9.30 -24.97
CA ILE A 80 -18.74 8.88 -23.75
C ILE A 80 -19.34 7.58 -23.26
N LYS A 81 -18.48 6.63 -22.87
CA LYS A 81 -18.91 5.32 -22.37
C LYS A 81 -18.05 4.92 -21.17
N MET A 82 -18.69 4.62 -20.05
CA MET A 82 -17.99 4.05 -18.89
C MET A 82 -17.61 2.60 -19.18
N ASN A 83 -16.44 2.16 -18.74
CA ASN A 83 -15.97 0.78 -18.96
C ASN A 83 -16.88 -0.24 -18.28
N GLU A 84 -17.34 0.10 -17.07
CA GLU A 84 -18.27 -0.71 -16.28
C GLU A 84 -19.29 0.21 -15.58
N LEU A 85 -20.41 -0.36 -15.15
CA LEU A 85 -21.46 0.37 -14.44
C LEU A 85 -20.94 0.97 -13.13
N GLY A 86 -20.94 2.30 -13.03
CA GLY A 86 -20.48 3.01 -11.85
C GLY A 86 -18.96 3.12 -11.74
N SER A 87 -18.19 2.66 -12.74
CA SER A 87 -16.74 2.82 -12.82
C SER A 87 -16.36 4.29 -12.92
N PRO A 88 -15.20 4.73 -12.41
CA PRO A 88 -14.67 6.06 -12.69
C PRO A 88 -13.87 6.13 -14.00
N PHE A 89 -13.74 5.01 -14.73
CA PHE A 89 -12.98 4.92 -15.98
C PHE A 89 -13.92 4.70 -17.16
N GLY A 90 -13.53 5.25 -18.31
CA GLY A 90 -14.29 5.10 -19.54
C GLY A 90 -13.50 5.48 -20.79
N ILE A 91 -14.20 5.48 -21.91
CA ILE A 91 -13.74 5.88 -23.23
C ILE A 91 -14.54 7.08 -23.70
N ILE A 92 -13.86 8.04 -24.31
CA ILE A 92 -14.46 9.19 -25.01
C ILE A 92 -14.11 9.13 -26.49
N ILE A 93 -15.08 9.47 -27.33
CA ILE A 93 -14.90 9.74 -28.76
C ILE A 93 -15.01 11.25 -28.95
N SER A 94 -13.90 11.87 -29.36
CA SER A 94 -13.78 13.31 -29.61
C SER A 94 -13.57 13.57 -31.10
N ASP A 95 -14.10 14.66 -31.63
CA ASP A 95 -13.79 15.12 -33.01
C ASP A 95 -12.54 16.00 -33.09
N LYS A 96 -12.00 16.42 -31.94
CA LYS A 96 -10.78 17.20 -31.79
C LYS A 96 -9.75 16.47 -30.93
N ILE A 97 -8.46 16.71 -31.19
CA ILE A 97 -7.39 16.29 -30.29
C ILE A 97 -7.54 17.01 -28.94
N ILE A 98 -7.49 16.25 -27.85
CA ILE A 98 -7.55 16.79 -26.48
C ILE A 98 -6.11 17.07 -26.06
N GLU A 99 -5.71 18.34 -26.10
CA GLU A 99 -4.38 18.80 -25.64
C GLU A 99 -4.40 19.23 -24.16
N GLU A 100 -5.60 19.46 -23.61
CA GLU A 100 -5.81 19.92 -22.24
C GLU A 100 -5.57 18.78 -21.24
N GLU A 101 -4.90 19.07 -20.12
CA GLU A 101 -4.69 18.07 -19.04
C GLU A 101 -6.00 17.62 -18.38
N LYS A 102 -7.03 18.49 -18.42
CA LYS A 102 -8.34 18.22 -17.85
C LYS A 102 -9.48 18.89 -18.62
N ILE A 103 -10.64 18.24 -18.63
CA ILE A 103 -11.91 18.82 -19.08
C ILE A 103 -12.75 19.09 -17.84
N ASP A 104 -12.98 20.38 -17.55
CA ASP A 104 -13.65 20.83 -16.34
C ASP A 104 -15.18 20.85 -16.45
N ASN A 105 -15.85 21.14 -15.34
CA ASN A 105 -17.29 21.37 -15.25
C ASN A 105 -18.18 20.17 -15.63
N ILE A 106 -17.65 18.95 -15.49
CA ILE A 106 -18.39 17.73 -15.81
C ILE A 106 -19.31 17.35 -14.66
N LYS A 107 -20.61 17.28 -14.96
CA LYS A 107 -21.62 16.93 -13.98
C LYS A 107 -21.71 15.42 -13.79
N TYR A 108 -21.87 15.00 -12.54
CA TYR A 108 -22.05 13.60 -12.17
C TYR A 108 -23.00 13.43 -10.98
N ILE A 109 -23.52 12.21 -10.85
CA ILE A 109 -24.23 11.72 -9.66
C ILE A 109 -23.56 10.45 -9.15
N LEU A 110 -23.87 10.10 -7.90
CA LEU A 110 -23.40 8.89 -7.27
C LEU A 110 -24.57 7.97 -6.95
N ARG A 111 -24.40 6.67 -7.18
CA ARG A 111 -25.39 5.66 -6.78
C ARG A 111 -24.75 4.58 -5.94
N LEU A 112 -25.48 4.09 -4.95
CA LEU A 112 -25.00 3.02 -4.08
C LEU A 112 -24.72 1.77 -4.91
N LYS A 113 -23.57 1.14 -4.69
CA LYS A 113 -23.25 -0.14 -5.35
C LYS A 113 -24.23 -1.21 -4.89
N ILE A 114 -24.77 -1.97 -5.83
CA ILE A 114 -25.79 -3.00 -5.60
C ILE A 114 -25.33 -4.03 -4.55
N ILE A 115 -24.05 -4.40 -4.58
CA ILE A 115 -23.43 -5.32 -3.61
C ILE A 115 -23.59 -4.82 -2.18
N LEU A 116 -23.38 -3.52 -1.93
CA LEU A 116 -23.52 -2.93 -0.60
C LEU A 116 -24.97 -3.02 -0.11
N VAL A 117 -25.94 -2.77 -0.99
CA VAL A 117 -27.37 -2.87 -0.66
C VAL A 117 -27.72 -4.30 -0.24
N PHE A 118 -27.23 -5.31 -0.97
CA PHE A 118 -27.43 -6.72 -0.61
C PHE A 118 -26.78 -7.11 0.72
N ILE A 119 -25.54 -6.66 0.98
CA ILE A 119 -24.86 -6.93 2.26
C ILE A 119 -25.67 -6.34 3.42
N LEU A 120 -26.17 -5.12 3.27
CA LEU A 120 -26.94 -4.46 4.32
C LEU A 120 -28.30 -5.13 4.54
N LEU A 121 -28.99 -5.56 3.46
CA LEU A 121 -30.19 -6.38 3.56
C LEU A 121 -29.91 -7.71 4.26
N ALA A 122 -28.79 -8.37 3.95
CA ALA A 122 -28.37 -9.61 4.61
C ALA A 122 -28.10 -9.39 6.10
N ILE A 123 -27.52 -8.26 6.51
CA ILE A 123 -27.33 -7.90 7.93
C ILE A 123 -28.68 -7.69 8.62
N VAL A 124 -29.63 -7.02 7.96
CA VAL A 124 -30.99 -6.85 8.49
C VAL A 124 -31.66 -8.22 8.66
N LEU A 125 -31.63 -9.07 7.63
CA LEU A 125 -32.19 -10.41 7.69
C LEU A 125 -31.51 -11.27 8.75
N TYR A 126 -30.18 -11.24 8.85
CA TYR A 126 -29.44 -11.93 9.89
C TYR A 126 -29.85 -11.44 11.28
N SER A 127 -30.04 -10.13 11.47
CA SER A 127 -30.52 -9.59 12.75
C SER A 127 -31.93 -10.08 13.10
N LEU A 128 -32.79 -10.32 12.10
CA LEU A 128 -34.13 -10.89 12.26
C LEU A 128 -34.10 -12.42 12.50
N VAL A 129 -33.17 -13.16 11.90
CA VAL A 129 -33.02 -14.61 12.11
C VAL A 129 -32.32 -14.90 13.44
N PHE A 130 -31.28 -14.14 13.78
CA PHE A 130 -30.60 -14.18 15.08
C PHE A 130 -31.56 -13.84 16.23
N PHE A 131 -32.57 -13.01 15.98
CA PHE A 131 -33.67 -12.76 16.92
C PHE A 131 -34.44 -14.03 17.29
N GLU A 132 -34.64 -14.98 16.36
CA GLU A 132 -35.26 -16.29 16.65
C GLU A 132 -34.29 -17.27 17.30
N PHE A 133 -33.01 -17.28 16.88
CA PHE A 133 -32.00 -18.24 17.34
C PHE A 133 -31.40 -17.95 18.73
N THR A 134 -31.42 -16.70 19.21
CA THR A 134 -30.86 -16.32 20.53
C THR A 134 -31.60 -16.90 21.74
N ARG A 135 -32.62 -17.75 21.55
CA ARG A 135 -33.28 -18.45 22.65
C ARG A 135 -32.39 -19.46 23.39
N ILE A 136 -31.34 -20.03 22.80
CA ILE A 136 -30.86 -21.33 23.30
C ILE A 136 -29.55 -21.34 24.13
N ASP A 137 -28.41 -20.70 23.79
CA ASP A 137 -27.19 -20.89 24.62
C ASP A 137 -26.46 -19.63 25.13
N LEU A 138 -26.25 -18.61 24.30
CA LEU A 138 -25.57 -17.39 24.75
C LEU A 138 -26.39 -16.63 25.82
N PHE A 139 -27.72 -16.77 25.78
CA PHE A 139 -28.63 -16.11 26.72
C PHE A 139 -28.40 -16.57 28.15
N ASN A 140 -28.00 -17.83 28.39
CA ASN A 140 -27.75 -18.34 29.73
C ASN A 140 -26.46 -17.76 30.33
N LEU A 141 -25.40 -17.63 29.53
CA LEU A 141 -24.14 -17.00 29.94
C LEU A 141 -24.32 -15.50 30.22
N LEU A 142 -25.03 -14.82 29.33
CA LEU A 142 -25.39 -13.40 29.47
C LEU A 142 -26.38 -13.17 30.61
N LYS A 143 -27.30 -14.09 30.89
CA LYS A 143 -28.23 -14.03 32.04
C LYS A 143 -27.48 -14.25 33.34
N LEU A 144 -26.42 -15.06 33.38
CA LEU A 144 -25.50 -15.18 34.51
C LEU A 144 -24.75 -13.85 34.77
N PHE A 145 -24.25 -13.23 33.70
CA PHE A 145 -23.55 -11.95 33.74
C PHE A 145 -24.47 -10.79 34.14
N ILE A 146 -25.67 -10.72 33.56
CA ILE A 146 -26.73 -9.76 33.91
C ILE A 146 -27.22 -9.99 35.33
N ARG A 147 -27.33 -11.24 35.82
CA ARG A 147 -27.71 -11.54 37.20
C ARG A 147 -26.68 -11.02 38.20
N LYS A 148 -25.38 -11.10 37.88
CA LYS A 148 -24.30 -10.44 38.63
C LYS A 148 -24.37 -8.91 38.53
N LEU A 149 -24.67 -8.35 37.36
CA LEU A 149 -24.85 -6.90 37.17
C LEU A 149 -26.10 -6.35 37.88
N LYS A 150 -27.16 -7.15 38.02
CA LYS A 150 -28.43 -6.79 38.69
C LYS A 150 -28.28 -6.59 40.20
N LEU A 151 -27.19 -7.09 40.80
CA LEU A 151 -26.81 -6.79 42.20
C LEU A 151 -26.30 -5.35 42.36
N ILE A 152 -25.86 -4.72 41.27
CA ILE A 152 -25.44 -3.32 41.25
C ILE A 152 -26.68 -2.50 40.90
N ASN A 153 -27.31 -1.87 41.89
CA ASN A 153 -28.56 -1.14 41.73
C ASN A 153 -28.36 0.21 41.00
N ILE A 154 -28.03 0.19 39.71
CA ILE A 154 -27.80 1.39 38.89
C ILE A 154 -29.12 1.85 38.27
N LYS A 155 -29.80 2.79 38.93
CA LYS A 155 -31.07 3.37 38.45
C LYS A 155 -30.93 4.22 37.16
N ASN A 156 -29.71 4.66 36.81
CA ASN A 156 -29.47 5.60 35.70
C ASN A 156 -28.88 4.91 34.45
N LYS A 157 -29.69 4.75 33.40
CA LYS A 157 -29.32 4.07 32.14
C LYS A 157 -28.15 4.75 31.41
N PHE A 158 -27.99 6.07 31.53
CA PHE A 158 -26.87 6.80 30.92
C PHE A 158 -25.53 6.48 31.59
N GLY A 159 -25.52 6.25 32.90
CA GLY A 159 -24.31 5.85 33.63
C GLY A 159 -23.78 4.50 33.15
N VAL A 160 -24.65 3.56 32.79
CA VAL A 160 -24.24 2.24 32.28
C VAL A 160 -23.57 2.36 30.89
N ILE A 161 -24.10 3.20 30.00
CA ILE A 161 -23.51 3.44 28.67
C ILE A 161 -22.14 4.11 28.83
N LEU A 162 -22.03 5.10 29.72
CA LEU A 162 -20.77 5.78 30.01
C LEU A 162 -19.73 4.80 30.57
N ILE A 163 -20.12 3.93 31.51
CA ILE A 163 -19.23 2.88 32.05
C ILE A 163 -18.77 1.94 30.94
N LEU A 164 -19.67 1.48 30.07
CA LEU A 164 -19.30 0.61 28.95
C LEU A 164 -18.34 1.29 27.97
N PHE A 165 -18.56 2.57 27.67
CA PHE A 165 -17.67 3.36 26.83
C PHE A 165 -16.28 3.52 27.46
N LEU A 166 -16.22 3.87 28.74
CA LEU A 166 -14.95 3.97 29.48
C LEU A 166 -14.24 2.62 29.57
N CYS A 167 -14.97 1.53 29.80
CA CYS A 167 -14.41 0.18 29.75
C CYS A 167 -13.84 -0.13 28.37
N PHE A 168 -14.52 0.24 27.28
CA PHE A 168 -14.00 0.02 25.93
C PHE A 168 -12.69 0.76 25.66
N LEU A 169 -12.51 1.96 26.22
CA LEU A 169 -11.27 2.73 26.08
C LEU A 169 -10.12 2.21 26.96
N ILE A 170 -10.43 1.79 28.19
CA ILE A 170 -9.42 1.47 29.20
C ILE A 170 -9.03 -0.02 29.15
N MET A 171 -10.00 -0.91 28.94
CA MET A 171 -9.82 -2.35 29.06
C MET A 171 -8.82 -2.94 28.06
N PRO A 172 -8.71 -2.48 26.79
CA PRO A 172 -7.66 -2.93 25.88
C PRO A 172 -6.25 -2.72 26.45
N ASN A 173 -5.99 -1.56 27.06
CA ASN A 173 -4.70 -1.26 27.71
C ASN A 173 -4.44 -2.19 28.90
N ILE A 174 -5.47 -2.45 29.72
CA ILE A 174 -5.37 -3.35 30.88
C ILE A 174 -5.08 -4.79 30.41
N ILE A 175 -5.84 -5.30 29.44
CA ILE A 175 -5.66 -6.65 28.89
C ILE A 175 -4.26 -6.77 28.29
N TYR A 176 -3.85 -5.80 27.48
CA TYR A 176 -2.53 -5.81 26.85
C TYR A 176 -1.40 -5.83 27.89
N LYS A 177 -1.55 -5.11 29.00
CA LYS A 177 -0.58 -5.14 30.10
C LYS A 177 -0.58 -6.45 30.88
N ILE A 178 -1.76 -7.02 31.15
CA ILE A 178 -1.89 -8.30 31.88
C ILE A 178 -1.29 -9.45 31.07
N PHE A 179 -1.53 -9.48 29.76
CA PHE A 179 -1.07 -10.54 28.87
C PHE A 179 0.12 -10.09 28.02
N TYR A 180 0.92 -9.14 28.52
CA TYR A 180 1.98 -8.51 27.75
C TYR A 180 2.91 -9.54 27.10
N ASP A 181 3.39 -10.52 27.86
CA ASP A 181 4.31 -11.56 27.38
C ASP A 181 3.72 -12.48 26.31
N SER A 182 2.40 -12.46 26.12
CA SER A 182 1.71 -13.26 25.10
C SER A 182 1.62 -12.57 23.73
N PHE A 183 1.98 -11.28 23.64
CA PHE A 183 1.89 -10.48 22.42
C PHE A 183 3.24 -10.26 21.74
N ASP A 184 3.20 -9.98 20.44
CA ASP A 184 4.40 -9.71 19.66
C ASP A 184 4.84 -8.26 19.82
N HIS A 185 6.01 -8.04 20.40
CA HIS A 185 6.60 -6.71 20.63
C HIS A 185 7.67 -6.32 19.61
N THR A 186 7.89 -7.16 18.60
CA THR A 186 8.97 -6.94 17.64
C THR A 186 8.64 -5.72 16.77
N ASN A 187 9.58 -4.77 16.68
CA ASN A 187 9.46 -3.65 15.76
C ASN A 187 9.96 -4.07 14.36
N TYR A 188 9.03 -4.60 13.56
CA TYR A 188 9.33 -5.08 12.21
C TYR A 188 9.60 -3.98 11.18
N GLU A 189 9.10 -2.77 11.43
CA GLU A 189 9.33 -1.60 10.56
C GLU A 189 10.73 -1.00 10.76
N ASN A 190 11.46 -1.46 11.78
CA ASN A 190 12.79 -0.99 12.18
C ASN A 190 12.90 0.55 12.23
N ARG A 191 11.79 1.20 12.61
CA ARG A 191 11.69 2.65 12.72
C ARG A 191 11.90 3.09 14.16
N THR A 192 12.45 4.28 14.36
CA THR A 192 12.56 4.89 15.68
C THR A 192 11.17 5.22 16.22
N LEU A 193 10.79 4.64 17.36
CA LEU A 193 9.50 4.92 17.99
C LEU A 193 9.50 6.34 18.57
N ALA A 194 8.37 7.03 18.44
CA ALA A 194 8.18 8.37 18.97
C ALA A 194 8.28 8.36 20.51
N SER A 195 8.93 9.37 21.10
CA SER A 195 8.96 9.51 22.56
C SER A 195 7.68 10.16 23.08
N LYS A 196 7.29 9.87 24.32
CA LYS A 196 6.11 10.50 24.94
C LYS A 196 6.35 12.02 25.05
N PRO A 197 5.54 12.87 24.39
CA PRO A 197 5.74 14.31 24.44
C PRO A 197 5.35 14.88 25.81
N ILE A 198 6.02 15.97 26.18
CA ILE A 198 5.71 16.74 27.39
C ILE A 198 4.81 17.91 26.99
N LEU A 199 3.70 18.08 27.71
CA LEU A 199 2.77 19.20 27.50
C LEU A 199 3.38 20.47 28.11
N VAL A 200 3.70 21.45 27.26
CA VAL A 200 4.22 22.76 27.69
C VAL A 200 3.46 23.85 26.93
N LEU A 201 3.17 24.98 27.59
CA LEU A 201 2.44 26.09 26.94
C LEU A 201 3.09 26.57 25.64
N THR A 202 4.41 26.48 25.53
CA THR A 202 5.18 26.88 24.34
C THR A 202 5.04 25.91 23.16
N ASN A 203 4.61 24.66 23.38
CA ASN A 203 4.48 23.62 22.34
C ASN A 203 3.04 23.15 22.11
N ILE A 204 2.04 23.91 22.60
CA ILE A 204 0.64 23.48 22.65
C ILE A 204 0.05 23.13 21.26
N ASN A 205 0.53 23.80 20.21
CA ASN A 205 0.09 23.54 18.83
C ASN A 205 0.70 22.25 18.24
N GLU A 206 1.92 21.88 18.66
CA GLU A 206 2.60 20.68 18.16
C GLU A 206 2.30 19.42 19.00
N TYR A 207 1.90 19.61 20.25
CA TYR A 207 1.65 18.53 21.20
C TYR A 207 0.65 17.47 20.66
N PRO A 208 -0.51 17.83 20.07
CA PRO A 208 -1.46 16.84 19.58
C PRO A 208 -0.84 15.90 18.53
N LYS A 209 -0.08 16.45 17.59
CA LYS A 209 0.59 15.67 16.53
C LYS A 209 1.65 14.74 17.11
N LYS A 210 2.52 15.25 17.98
CA LYS A 210 3.56 14.43 18.65
C LYS A 210 2.94 13.35 19.54
N TYR A 211 1.81 13.65 20.17
CA TYR A 211 1.10 12.68 21.01
C TYR A 211 0.41 11.61 20.17
N GLU A 212 -0.15 11.96 19.01
CA GLU A 212 -0.72 11.01 18.06
C GLU A 212 0.35 10.06 17.50
N GLU A 213 1.53 10.58 17.13
CA GLU A 213 2.68 9.77 16.72
C GLU A 213 3.09 8.77 17.82
N TYR A 214 3.24 9.25 19.07
CA TYR A 214 3.46 8.38 20.22
C TYR A 214 2.32 7.36 20.41
N PHE A 215 1.07 7.81 20.41
CA PHE A 215 -0.08 6.94 20.66
C PHE A 215 -0.18 5.81 19.62
N ASN A 216 0.06 6.10 18.35
CA ASN A 216 0.06 5.12 17.28
C ASN A 216 1.20 4.09 17.39
N ASP A 217 2.33 4.48 17.99
CA ASP A 217 3.48 3.61 18.22
C ASP A 217 3.27 2.66 19.38
N TYR A 218 2.56 3.10 20.42
CA TYR A 218 2.30 2.34 21.65
C TYR A 218 0.84 1.85 21.76
N LEU A 219 0.11 1.81 20.64
CA LEU A 219 -1.26 1.31 20.62
C LEU A 219 -1.28 -0.18 21.03
N PRO A 220 -2.10 -0.57 22.02
CA PRO A 220 -2.28 -1.97 22.39
C PRO A 220 -2.66 -2.83 21.19
N PHE A 221 -2.06 -4.03 21.09
CA PHE A 221 -2.33 -5.01 20.02
C PHE A 221 -1.98 -4.53 18.61
N ARG A 222 -1.15 -3.48 18.44
CA ARG A 222 -0.82 -2.92 17.12
C ARG A 222 -0.38 -4.00 16.13
N ASN A 223 0.59 -4.83 16.52
CA ASN A 223 1.16 -5.87 15.65
C ASN A 223 0.11 -6.92 15.27
N GLU A 224 -0.75 -7.31 16.21
CA GLU A 224 -1.86 -8.25 16.00
C GLU A 224 -2.93 -7.66 15.07
N LEU A 225 -3.26 -6.38 15.22
CA LEU A 225 -4.22 -5.66 14.37
C LEU A 225 -3.69 -5.50 12.94
N VAL A 226 -2.41 -5.14 12.78
CA VAL A 226 -1.73 -5.06 11.47
C VAL A 226 -1.72 -6.43 10.80
N LYS A 227 -1.35 -7.48 11.54
CA LYS A 227 -1.38 -8.86 11.07
C LYS A 227 -2.79 -9.28 10.62
N LEU A 228 -3.82 -8.97 11.41
CA LEU A 228 -5.21 -9.31 11.10
C LEU A 228 -5.71 -8.56 9.86
N LYS A 229 -5.39 -7.27 9.73
CA LYS A 229 -5.66 -6.49 8.54
C LYS A 229 -5.02 -7.14 7.31
N ASN A 230 -3.72 -7.43 7.36
CA ASN A 230 -3.00 -8.00 6.22
C ASN A 230 -3.54 -9.39 5.84
N LEU A 231 -3.90 -10.22 6.84
CA LEU A 231 -4.56 -11.51 6.58
C LEU A 231 -5.93 -11.34 5.91
N ASN A 232 -6.72 -10.34 6.30
CA ASN A 232 -8.01 -10.05 5.67
C ASN A 232 -7.83 -9.52 4.24
N ASP A 233 -6.88 -8.61 4.02
CA ASP A 233 -6.54 -8.09 2.69
C ASP A 233 -6.19 -9.24 1.72
N ILE A 234 -5.46 -10.24 2.21
CA ILE A 234 -5.09 -11.42 1.43
C ILE A 234 -6.27 -12.39 1.26
N LYS A 235 -6.96 -12.78 2.34
CA LYS A 235 -7.96 -13.86 2.30
C LYS A 235 -9.33 -13.42 1.79
N ALA A 236 -9.78 -12.23 2.16
CA ALA A 236 -11.11 -11.74 1.84
C ALA A 236 -11.12 -10.91 0.55
N PHE A 237 -10.06 -10.16 0.30
CA PHE A 237 -10.01 -9.20 -0.82
C PHE A 237 -9.07 -9.60 -1.96
N ASN A 238 -8.25 -10.64 -1.77
CA ASN A 238 -7.23 -11.08 -2.74
C ASN A 238 -6.31 -9.92 -3.20
N ASN A 239 -6.17 -8.91 -2.35
CA ASN A 239 -5.37 -7.71 -2.56
C ASN A 239 -4.01 -7.95 -1.93
N LEU A 240 -3.17 -8.70 -2.63
CA LEU A 240 -1.73 -8.61 -2.39
C LEU A 240 -1.29 -7.22 -2.85
N VAL A 241 -0.56 -6.52 -1.98
CA VAL A 241 0.26 -5.38 -2.40
C VAL A 241 1.07 -5.88 -3.59
N HIS A 242 0.78 -5.31 -4.76
CA HIS A 242 1.21 -5.70 -6.10
C HIS A 242 0.47 -6.89 -6.76
N LYS A 243 -0.72 -6.57 -7.27
CA LYS A 243 -1.22 -7.07 -8.56
C LYS A 243 -0.44 -6.49 -9.77
N ASP A 244 0.75 -5.92 -9.55
CA ASP A 244 1.54 -5.17 -10.53
C ASP A 244 2.61 -6.01 -11.24
N LEU A 245 2.62 -7.34 -11.06
CA LEU A 245 3.43 -8.22 -11.91
C LEU A 245 3.03 -8.10 -13.40
N ILE A 246 1.81 -7.62 -13.68
CA ILE A 246 1.33 -7.32 -15.03
C ILE A 246 1.80 -5.93 -15.50
N LEU A 247 2.06 -5.00 -14.58
CA LEU A 247 2.48 -3.62 -14.86
C LEU A 247 3.93 -3.51 -15.31
N GLY A 248 4.79 -4.47 -14.93
CA GLY A 248 6.15 -4.57 -15.46
C GLY A 248 6.18 -4.76 -16.98
N LYS A 249 5.18 -5.44 -17.54
CA LYS A 249 5.05 -5.75 -18.97
C LYS A 249 4.71 -4.52 -19.80
N GLU A 250 3.82 -3.65 -19.31
CA GLU A 250 3.45 -2.40 -19.98
C GLU A 250 4.49 -1.30 -19.74
N LYS A 251 5.06 -1.20 -18.53
CA LYS A 251 6.12 -0.21 -18.25
C LYS A 251 7.41 -0.48 -19.00
N MET A 252 7.82 -1.74 -19.19
CA MET A 252 9.01 -2.05 -20.02
C MET A 252 8.85 -1.65 -21.48
N ASN A 253 7.63 -1.68 -22.02
CA ASN A 253 7.36 -1.21 -23.38
C ASN A 253 7.34 0.34 -23.48
N ASN A 254 6.90 1.03 -22.43
CA ASN A 254 6.81 2.50 -22.41
C ASN A 254 8.15 3.19 -22.06
N ILE A 255 9.08 2.50 -21.41
CA ILE A 255 10.44 3.00 -21.18
C ILE A 255 11.26 2.70 -22.44
N GLY A 256 11.20 3.59 -23.42
CA GLY A 256 11.85 3.48 -24.73
C GLY A 256 13.38 3.28 -24.69
N LYS A 257 13.83 2.08 -24.32
CA LYS A 257 15.22 1.65 -24.36
C LYS A 257 15.32 0.24 -24.96
N ASP A 258 16.47 -0.01 -25.58
CA ASP A 258 16.89 -1.24 -26.27
C ASP A 258 16.82 -2.51 -25.38
N TYR A 259 15.63 -3.00 -25.09
CA TYR A 259 15.42 -4.30 -24.46
C TYR A 259 15.21 -5.39 -25.52
N ILE A 260 15.74 -6.58 -25.24
CA ILE A 260 15.54 -7.75 -26.10
C ILE A 260 14.09 -8.24 -25.94
N ASN A 261 13.53 -8.87 -26.98
CA ASN A 261 12.26 -9.59 -26.92
C ASN A 261 12.18 -10.47 -25.66
N ILE A 262 11.05 -10.42 -24.95
CA ILE A 262 10.79 -11.10 -23.67
C ILE A 262 11.09 -12.61 -23.71
N ASN A 263 11.00 -13.24 -24.89
CA ASN A 263 11.31 -14.66 -25.07
C ASN A 263 12.80 -15.00 -24.89
N ASN A 264 13.68 -14.01 -24.94
CA ASN A 264 15.13 -14.18 -24.78
C ASN A 264 15.61 -13.84 -23.35
N ILE A 265 14.69 -13.43 -22.48
CA ILE A 265 14.99 -13.14 -21.08
C ILE A 265 15.13 -14.46 -20.33
N PHE A 266 16.22 -14.61 -19.59
CA PHE A 266 16.38 -15.71 -18.67
C PHE A 266 15.67 -15.36 -17.35
N LEU A 267 14.75 -16.22 -16.93
CA LEU A 267 14.02 -16.08 -15.68
C LEU A 267 14.20 -17.34 -14.85
N GLN A 268 14.86 -17.20 -13.70
CA GLN A 268 15.03 -18.28 -12.74
C GLN A 268 14.31 -17.92 -11.44
N ARG A 269 13.37 -18.79 -11.05
CA ARG A 269 12.77 -18.74 -9.73
C ARG A 269 13.74 -19.36 -8.73
N ILE A 270 14.04 -18.62 -7.67
CA ILE A 270 14.80 -19.08 -6.52
C ILE A 270 13.86 -19.08 -5.33
N ASP A 271 13.51 -20.27 -4.85
CA ASP A 271 12.83 -20.41 -3.58
C ASP A 271 13.91 -20.49 -2.50
N ASN A 272 14.09 -19.40 -1.74
CA ASN A 272 15.08 -19.37 -0.67
C ASN A 272 14.66 -20.39 0.42
N ALA A 273 15.52 -21.38 0.65
CA ALA A 273 15.30 -22.42 1.67
C ALA A 273 15.40 -21.86 3.10
N GLU A 274 16.07 -20.72 3.26
CA GLU A 274 16.24 -20.04 4.54
C GLU A 274 15.10 -19.06 4.82
N ASN A 275 14.71 -19.04 6.10
CA ASN A 275 13.54 -18.36 6.62
C ASN A 275 13.83 -16.85 6.77
N THR A 276 14.02 -16.15 5.65
CA THR A 276 14.30 -14.71 5.60
C THR A 276 13.12 -13.91 5.00
N PRO A 277 11.88 -14.06 5.51
CA PRO A 277 10.72 -13.46 4.86
C PRO A 277 10.68 -11.96 5.12
N SER A 278 11.46 -11.18 4.38
CA SER A 278 11.68 -9.75 4.63
C SER A 278 10.37 -8.98 4.42
N LEU A 279 9.61 -9.38 3.40
CA LEU A 279 8.29 -8.81 3.11
C LEU A 279 7.24 -9.29 4.12
N ALA A 280 7.22 -10.59 4.46
CA ALA A 280 6.28 -11.08 5.47
C ALA A 280 6.58 -10.49 6.84
N GLN A 281 7.85 -10.24 7.17
CA GLN A 281 8.27 -9.55 8.38
C GLN A 281 7.72 -8.12 8.40
N LEU A 282 7.92 -7.35 7.33
CA LEU A 282 7.38 -6.00 7.19
C LEU A 282 5.84 -5.97 7.32
N ALA A 283 5.15 -7.01 6.83
CA ALA A 283 3.71 -7.17 6.96
C ALA A 283 3.24 -7.79 8.30
N SER A 284 4.12 -7.99 9.29
CA SER A 284 3.80 -8.68 10.55
C SER A 284 3.23 -10.10 10.38
N LEU A 285 3.58 -10.75 9.26
CA LEU A 285 3.20 -12.11 8.88
C LEU A 285 4.33 -13.12 9.07
N ARG A 286 5.45 -12.76 9.71
CA ARG A 286 6.61 -13.66 9.93
C ARG A 286 6.24 -15.03 10.51
N ASN A 287 5.30 -15.05 11.45
CA ASN A 287 4.82 -16.29 12.10
C ASN A 287 3.63 -16.95 11.37
N SER A 288 3.29 -16.50 10.17
CA SER A 288 2.22 -17.06 9.34
C SER A 288 2.74 -18.27 8.55
N LYS A 289 1.92 -19.32 8.46
CA LYS A 289 2.21 -20.46 7.57
C LYS A 289 2.11 -20.11 6.07
N LEU A 290 1.54 -18.95 5.74
CA LEU A 290 1.25 -18.54 4.35
C LEU A 290 2.47 -17.99 3.60
N TYR A 291 3.49 -17.47 4.29
CA TYR A 291 4.69 -16.84 3.69
C TYR A 291 5.95 -17.27 4.41
N LYS A 292 6.19 -18.59 4.43
CA LYS A 292 7.34 -19.19 5.11
C LYS A 292 8.65 -19.04 4.30
N TYR A 293 8.55 -18.81 2.99
CA TYR A 293 9.68 -18.67 2.09
C TYR A 293 9.47 -17.43 1.23
N ASP A 294 10.51 -16.63 1.05
CA ASP A 294 10.51 -15.59 0.02
C ASP A 294 10.88 -16.25 -1.31
N THR A 295 10.02 -16.11 -2.31
CA THR A 295 10.33 -16.48 -3.69
C THR A 295 10.99 -15.29 -4.36
N GLU A 296 12.25 -15.44 -4.73
CA GLU A 296 12.99 -14.45 -5.51
C GLU A 296 13.01 -14.89 -6.99
N TYR A 297 13.10 -13.90 -7.88
CA TYR A 297 13.24 -14.14 -9.31
C TYR A 297 14.53 -13.47 -9.78
N ILE A 298 15.47 -14.26 -10.30
CA ILE A 298 16.61 -13.73 -11.05
C ILE A 298 16.17 -13.55 -12.50
N ILE A 299 16.32 -12.32 -12.98
CA ILE A 299 16.06 -11.94 -14.37
C ILE A 299 17.39 -11.54 -14.99
N SER A 300 17.81 -12.21 -16.06
CA SER A 300 19.04 -11.91 -16.79
C SER A 300 18.88 -11.97 -18.30
N ASN A 301 19.92 -11.58 -19.04
CA ASN A 301 19.94 -11.54 -20.51
C ASN A 301 18.86 -10.62 -21.14
N TYR A 302 18.38 -9.63 -20.41
CA TYR A 302 17.40 -8.66 -20.93
C TYR A 302 18.04 -7.47 -21.68
N THR A 303 19.37 -7.38 -21.70
CA THR A 303 20.12 -6.26 -22.28
C THR A 303 20.71 -6.62 -23.65
N LYS A 304 20.70 -5.66 -24.58
CA LYS A 304 21.27 -5.79 -25.95
C LYS A 304 22.74 -6.20 -25.96
N TYR A 305 23.54 -5.61 -25.07
CA TYR A 305 24.96 -5.89 -24.88
C TYR A 305 25.15 -7.01 -23.87
N LYS A 306 26.27 -7.73 -23.98
CA LYS A 306 26.66 -8.83 -23.10
C LYS A 306 27.90 -8.44 -22.30
N TYR A 307 28.09 -9.13 -21.19
CA TYR A 307 29.28 -8.95 -20.36
C TYR A 307 29.89 -10.30 -19.98
N LYS A 308 31.18 -10.27 -19.66
CA LYS A 308 31.96 -11.36 -19.10
C LYS A 308 32.41 -10.98 -17.70
N LEU A 309 32.26 -11.92 -16.78
CA LEU A 309 32.82 -11.82 -15.44
C LEU A 309 34.34 -12.03 -15.50
N LEU A 310 35.10 -11.03 -15.05
CA LEU A 310 36.56 -11.11 -14.92
C LEU A 310 36.98 -11.62 -13.54
N THR A 311 36.26 -11.22 -12.50
CA THR A 311 36.55 -11.59 -11.11
C THR A 311 35.25 -11.57 -10.30
N ASN A 312 35.10 -12.53 -9.39
CA ASN A 312 34.08 -12.52 -8.36
C ASN A 312 34.69 -13.09 -7.08
N TYR A 313 35.06 -12.20 -6.17
CA TYR A 313 35.55 -12.53 -4.85
C TYR A 313 34.40 -12.40 -3.86
N ARG A 314 33.80 -13.55 -3.50
CA ARG A 314 32.73 -13.69 -2.49
C ARG A 314 31.57 -12.70 -2.65
N TRP A 315 31.26 -12.29 -3.88
CA TRP A 315 30.30 -11.21 -4.18
C TRP A 315 30.65 -9.82 -3.61
N GLU A 316 31.72 -9.71 -2.82
CA GLU A 316 32.22 -8.45 -2.27
C GLU A 316 32.93 -7.60 -3.30
N TYR A 317 33.74 -8.24 -4.16
CA TYR A 317 34.37 -7.59 -5.30
C TYR A 317 34.03 -8.34 -6.57
N ILE A 318 33.38 -7.65 -7.50
CA ILE A 318 33.05 -8.19 -8.81
C ILE A 318 33.61 -7.27 -9.88
N SER A 319 34.20 -7.82 -10.93
CA SER A 319 34.58 -7.03 -12.10
C SER A 319 34.05 -7.70 -13.36
N CYS A 320 33.48 -6.88 -14.23
CA CYS A 320 32.88 -7.26 -15.49
C CYS A 320 33.51 -6.44 -16.63
N GLU A 321 33.58 -7.04 -17.82
CA GLU A 321 33.89 -6.38 -19.08
C GLU A 321 32.76 -6.65 -20.07
N SER A 322 32.33 -5.64 -20.82
CA SER A 322 31.22 -5.77 -21.76
C SER A 322 31.61 -5.48 -23.20
N ASP A 323 30.75 -5.92 -24.11
CA ASP A 323 30.83 -5.57 -25.54
C ASP A 323 30.16 -4.21 -25.86
N SER A 324 29.94 -3.37 -24.84
CA SER A 324 29.41 -2.01 -25.01
C SER A 324 30.32 -1.15 -25.87
N LYS A 325 29.71 -0.26 -26.66
CA LYS A 325 30.43 0.79 -27.42
C LYS A 325 30.94 1.93 -26.54
N ASP A 326 30.50 1.98 -25.28
CA ASP A 326 30.88 3.01 -24.32
C ASP A 326 32.18 2.62 -23.62
N ASN A 327 33.26 3.34 -23.91
CA ASN A 327 34.60 3.06 -23.37
C ASN A 327 34.78 3.47 -21.89
N THR A 328 33.75 3.99 -21.23
CA THR A 328 33.80 4.41 -19.83
C THR A 328 33.99 3.20 -18.91
N SER A 329 34.95 3.29 -17.98
CA SER A 329 35.12 2.38 -16.86
C SER A 329 34.49 2.96 -15.59
N ILE A 330 33.75 2.13 -14.84
CA ILE A 330 33.09 2.58 -13.61
C ILE A 330 33.40 1.66 -12.43
N VAL A 331 33.38 2.24 -11.23
CA VAL A 331 33.34 1.50 -9.96
C VAL A 331 32.06 1.86 -9.21
N MET A 332 31.30 0.86 -8.80
CA MET A 332 30.12 1.02 -7.97
C MET A 332 30.38 0.51 -6.56
N ILE A 333 30.41 1.41 -5.60
CA ILE A 333 30.29 1.11 -4.17
C ILE A 333 28.81 0.89 -3.89
N ARG A 334 28.44 -0.29 -3.39
CA ARG A 334 27.05 -0.75 -3.38
C ARG A 334 26.64 -1.48 -2.10
N ASP A 335 25.34 -1.74 -1.99
CA ASP A 335 24.78 -2.84 -1.20
C ASP A 335 24.00 -3.83 -2.08
N SER A 336 23.19 -4.69 -1.46
CA SER A 336 22.37 -5.68 -2.15
C SER A 336 21.29 -5.08 -3.05
N PHE A 337 20.95 -3.79 -2.94
CA PHE A 337 20.00 -3.19 -3.89
C PHE A 337 20.55 -3.15 -5.31
N ALA A 338 21.86 -3.05 -5.47
CA ALA A 338 22.48 -3.04 -6.79
C ALA A 338 22.39 -4.39 -7.52
N ASP A 339 22.09 -5.49 -6.83
CA ASP A 339 21.98 -6.82 -7.45
C ASP A 339 20.89 -6.85 -8.53
N ASN A 340 19.80 -6.09 -8.33
CA ASN A 340 18.69 -6.00 -9.30
C ASN A 340 19.02 -5.21 -10.58
N ILE A 341 20.02 -4.32 -10.54
CA ILE A 341 20.47 -3.54 -11.70
C ILE A 341 21.82 -4.02 -12.23
N PHE A 342 22.33 -5.13 -11.70
CA PHE A 342 23.67 -5.64 -11.99
C PHE A 342 23.89 -5.89 -13.49
N ASP A 343 22.96 -6.58 -14.15
CA ASP A 343 23.05 -6.87 -15.59
C ASP A 343 22.99 -5.60 -16.44
N TYR A 344 22.11 -4.66 -16.09
CA TYR A 344 22.02 -3.38 -16.79
C TYR A 344 23.31 -2.57 -16.70
N MET A 345 23.87 -2.46 -15.49
CA MET A 345 25.10 -1.70 -15.26
C MET A 345 26.34 -2.40 -15.82
N SER A 346 26.36 -3.74 -15.82
CA SER A 346 27.48 -4.51 -16.36
C SER A 346 27.56 -4.46 -17.88
N THR A 347 26.45 -4.19 -18.58
CA THR A 347 26.39 -4.17 -20.05
C THR A 347 26.39 -2.77 -20.65
N ARG A 348 26.23 -1.74 -19.82
CA ARG A 348 26.19 -0.35 -20.29
C ARG A 348 27.58 0.24 -20.56
N PHE A 349 28.60 -0.21 -19.82
CA PHE A 349 29.94 0.37 -19.77
C PHE A 349 31.00 -0.67 -20.15
N SER A 350 32.12 -0.27 -20.76
CA SER A 350 33.19 -1.18 -21.19
C SER A 350 33.72 -2.03 -20.02
N LYS A 351 33.87 -1.41 -18.85
CA LYS A 351 34.30 -2.09 -17.62
C LYS A 351 33.52 -1.59 -16.42
N THR A 352 32.98 -2.53 -15.65
CA THR A 352 32.23 -2.24 -14.42
C THR A 352 32.79 -3.06 -13.28
N SER A 353 33.19 -2.40 -12.20
CA SER A 353 33.59 -3.06 -10.95
C SER A 353 32.60 -2.73 -9.83
N TYR A 354 32.27 -3.71 -8.99
CA TYR A 354 31.36 -3.57 -7.87
C TYR A 354 32.08 -3.90 -6.57
N ILE A 355 31.86 -3.06 -5.56
CA ILE A 355 32.45 -3.20 -4.23
C ILE A 355 31.34 -3.07 -3.19
N ILE A 356 31.17 -4.07 -2.33
CA ILE A 356 30.22 -3.97 -1.22
C ILE A 356 30.75 -2.98 -0.18
N ALA A 357 29.96 -1.97 0.17
CA ALA A 357 30.36 -0.86 1.04
C ALA A 357 30.81 -1.28 2.46
N ASN A 358 30.42 -2.47 2.90
CA ASN A 358 30.76 -3.04 4.22
C ASN A 358 31.59 -4.33 4.13
N GLY A 359 32.13 -4.68 2.96
CA GLY A 359 32.92 -5.90 2.76
C GLY A 359 34.41 -5.67 3.01
N ASP A 360 35.16 -6.75 3.25
CA ASP A 360 36.62 -6.70 3.43
C ASP A 360 37.35 -6.14 2.20
N SER A 361 36.69 -6.26 1.03
CA SER A 361 37.18 -5.73 -0.24
C SER A 361 37.08 -4.20 -0.38
N TYR A 362 36.34 -3.54 0.52
CA TYR A 362 36.17 -2.09 0.52
C TYR A 362 37.45 -1.37 0.98
N SER A 363 38.14 -0.75 0.03
CA SER A 363 39.28 0.11 0.30
C SER A 363 39.44 1.15 -0.81
N ILE A 364 39.71 2.39 -0.42
CA ILE A 364 40.06 3.48 -1.36
C ILE A 364 41.23 3.07 -2.25
N SER A 365 42.20 2.31 -1.72
CA SER A 365 43.33 1.82 -2.51
C SER A 365 42.91 0.82 -3.60
N ASN A 366 41.89 0.00 -3.36
CA ASN A 366 41.35 -0.91 -4.36
C ASN A 366 40.57 -0.14 -5.44
N ILE A 367 39.83 0.90 -5.05
CA ILE A 367 39.14 1.80 -5.99
C ILE A 367 40.16 2.49 -6.90
N ILE A 368 41.23 3.09 -6.34
CA ILE A 368 42.26 3.78 -7.12
C ILE A 368 42.95 2.82 -8.10
N LYS A 369 43.25 1.59 -7.69
CA LYS A 369 43.87 0.56 -8.56
C LYS A 369 43.05 0.23 -9.81
N THR A 370 41.72 0.36 -9.74
CA THR A 370 40.85 0.09 -10.90
C THR A 370 40.88 1.21 -11.94
N ASN A 371 41.40 2.39 -11.60
CA ASN A 371 41.46 3.60 -12.43
C ASN A 371 40.12 3.90 -13.15
N PRO A 372 39.02 4.10 -12.42
CA PRO A 372 37.71 4.30 -13.01
C PRO A 372 37.56 5.72 -13.57
N ASN A 373 36.77 5.88 -14.63
CA ASN A 373 36.30 7.19 -15.07
C ASN A 373 35.22 7.76 -14.13
N ILE A 374 34.37 6.90 -13.57
CA ILE A 374 33.26 7.29 -12.68
C ILE A 374 33.22 6.38 -11.45
N VAL A 375 33.06 6.99 -10.27
CA VAL A 375 32.74 6.28 -9.03
C VAL A 375 31.28 6.55 -8.68
N ILE A 376 30.51 5.48 -8.48
CA ILE A 376 29.10 5.52 -8.11
C ILE A 376 28.96 4.99 -6.69
N TYR A 377 28.25 5.72 -5.84
CA TYR A 377 27.89 5.26 -4.50
C TYR A 377 26.38 4.98 -4.42
N LEU A 378 26.02 3.72 -4.24
CA LEU A 378 24.64 3.25 -4.14
C LEU A 378 24.36 2.74 -2.73
N SER A 379 23.41 3.37 -2.06
CA SER A 379 22.90 2.93 -0.76
C SER A 379 21.45 3.32 -0.58
N VAL A 380 20.70 2.50 0.16
CA VAL A 380 19.38 2.90 0.66
C VAL A 380 19.49 4.00 1.71
N GLU A 381 18.58 4.95 1.65
CA GLU A 381 18.56 6.17 2.47
C GLU A 381 18.76 5.89 3.97
N ARG A 382 18.11 4.85 4.51
CA ARG A 382 18.19 4.49 5.93
C ARG A 382 19.60 4.17 6.43
N TYR A 383 20.52 3.76 5.55
CA TYR A 383 21.91 3.44 5.92
C TYR A 383 22.90 4.54 5.53
N PHE A 384 22.45 5.58 4.82
CA PHE A 384 23.32 6.60 4.25
C PHE A 384 24.16 7.31 5.33
N LYS A 385 23.51 7.75 6.42
CA LYS A 385 24.19 8.40 7.56
C LYS A 385 25.25 7.49 8.19
N HIS A 386 24.93 6.23 8.45
CA HIS A 386 25.87 5.30 9.06
C HIS A 386 27.07 5.06 8.16
N ARG A 387 26.84 4.79 6.87
CA ARG A 387 27.94 4.43 5.97
C ARG A 387 28.87 5.60 5.67
N ILE A 388 28.35 6.80 5.50
CA ILE A 388 29.20 7.99 5.33
C ILE A 388 29.99 8.31 6.61
N LEU A 389 29.36 8.23 7.79
CA LEU A 389 30.05 8.57 9.04
C LEU A 389 31.07 7.52 9.48
N TYR A 390 30.81 6.23 9.21
CA TYR A 390 31.75 5.15 9.50
C TYR A 390 33.00 5.24 8.62
N GLU A 391 32.84 5.66 7.36
CA GLU A 391 33.94 5.97 6.43
C GLU A 391 34.79 7.17 6.90
N TYR A 392 34.17 8.21 7.45
CA TYR A 392 34.91 9.34 8.04
C TYR A 392 35.72 8.93 9.28
N MET A 393 35.18 8.11 10.18
CA MET A 393 35.88 7.72 11.42
C MET A 393 37.05 6.74 11.18
N THR A 394 36.99 5.93 10.11
CA THR A 394 38.09 5.02 9.75
C THR A 394 39.25 5.72 9.05
N LEU A 395 39.00 6.85 8.38
CA LEU A 395 40.03 7.71 7.76
C LEU A 395 40.84 8.55 8.76
N PHE A 396 40.29 8.89 9.92
CA PHE A 396 40.99 9.68 10.95
C PHE A 396 41.73 8.84 12.00
N ASN A 397 41.48 7.52 12.03
CA ASN A 397 42.11 6.58 12.97
C ASN A 397 43.25 5.75 12.35
N ARG A 398 43.74 6.17 11.17
CA ARG A 398 45.00 5.72 10.55
C ARG A 398 45.83 6.95 10.22
#